data_AF-A0A2M9P930-F1
#
_entry.id   AF-A0A2M9P930-F1
#
_cell.length_a   1.000
_cell.length_b   1.000
_cell.length_c   1.000
_cell.angle_alpha   90.00
_cell.angle_beta   90.00
_cell.angle_gamma   90.00
#
_symmetry.space_group_name_H-M   'P 1'
#
loop_
_entity.id
_entity.type
_entity.pdbx_description
1 polymer ?
#
loop_
_entity_poly.entity_id
_entity_poly.type
_entity_poly.pdbx_seq_one_letter_code
_entity_poly.pdbx_strand_id
1 'polypeptide(L)'
;FNALQYGNDTRSLIEAAIGGSGNDTMIGNVADNEGIALGVGVAQELGVSVGDVVTLISPQGMETPFGTQPRIVDYEVVYVFGVGRYDIDRTRVYLGLEAAQSFFDREGGADEIAVTVADPSQVDELRAGLLAAAGDRGAIWTWRDASGSFLDALDVERRVMFIILSLVVLIAAMNIISGLVMLVKNKGRDIGILRTMGLTSGSIMRVFFLCGAGIGVTGTVLGVILGCLFAYYIQDIQAVVEWVSGGSVWNPEIRFLTEIPSRLRWGDVAAVAGMALGLSFLITLAPARNAARLSPVEALRHE
;
A
#
# COMPACT_ATOMS: atom_id res chain seq x y z
N PHE A 1 -10.44 -3.14 -27.30
CA PHE A 1 -11.70 -3.30 -26.55
C PHE A 1 -11.57 -4.50 -25.64
N ASN A 2 -11.75 -4.32 -24.33
CA ASN A 2 -11.46 -5.38 -23.37
C ASN A 2 -12.77 -6.02 -22.94
N ALA A 3 -12.98 -7.28 -23.35
CA ALA A 3 -14.13 -8.07 -22.91
C ALA A 3 -13.71 -8.82 -21.63
N LEU A 4 -14.27 -8.45 -20.49
CA LEU A 4 -14.10 -9.24 -19.25
C LEU A 4 -15.09 -10.39 -19.30
N GLN A 5 -14.62 -11.61 -19.03
CA GLN A 5 -15.42 -12.83 -19.05
C GLN A 5 -16.27 -12.96 -17.77
N TYR A 6 -17.02 -11.92 -17.45
CA TYR A 6 -17.93 -11.89 -16.32
C TYR A 6 -19.28 -11.50 -16.92
N GLY A 7 -20.01 -12.41 -17.55
CA GLY A 7 -21.27 -12.05 -18.22
C GLY A 7 -21.14 -11.05 -19.38
N ASN A 8 -22.18 -10.96 -20.21
CA ASN A 8 -22.24 -9.95 -21.27
C ASN A 8 -22.77 -8.60 -20.76
N ASP A 9 -22.95 -8.44 -19.45
CA ASP A 9 -23.56 -7.27 -18.84
C ASP A 9 -22.53 -6.17 -18.51
N THR A 10 -22.87 -4.91 -18.73
CA THR A 10 -21.94 -3.80 -18.47
C THR A 10 -21.59 -3.67 -16.98
N ARG A 11 -22.44 -4.17 -16.08
CA ARG A 11 -22.26 -4.09 -14.63
C ARG A 11 -21.08 -4.94 -14.16
N SER A 12 -21.03 -6.16 -14.62
CA SER A 12 -20.00 -7.14 -14.28
C SER A 12 -18.64 -6.79 -14.92
N LEU A 13 -18.63 -6.15 -16.09
CA LEU A 13 -17.43 -5.53 -16.67
C LEU A 13 -16.89 -4.43 -15.75
N ILE A 14 -17.78 -3.61 -15.20
CA ILE A 14 -17.41 -2.58 -14.22
C ILE A 14 -16.93 -3.27 -12.93
N GLU A 15 -17.68 -4.20 -12.34
CA GLU A 15 -17.31 -4.93 -11.12
C GLU A 15 -15.95 -5.66 -11.25
N ALA A 16 -15.65 -6.23 -12.43
CA ALA A 16 -14.36 -6.84 -12.71
C ALA A 16 -13.23 -5.81 -12.95
N ALA A 17 -13.54 -4.64 -13.51
CA ALA A 17 -12.59 -3.55 -13.69
C ALA A 17 -12.29 -2.77 -12.39
N ILE A 18 -13.26 -2.69 -11.46
CA ILE A 18 -13.16 -1.93 -10.20
C ILE A 18 -12.51 -2.74 -9.06
N GLY A 19 -12.36 -4.07 -9.20
CA GLY A 19 -11.64 -4.91 -8.25
C GLY A 19 -12.17 -4.89 -6.80
N GLY A 20 -13.44 -4.49 -6.60
CA GLY A 20 -14.10 -4.46 -5.28
C GLY A 20 -13.52 -3.46 -4.28
N SER A 21 -12.99 -2.31 -4.73
CA SER A 21 -12.48 -1.26 -3.83
C SER A 21 -13.62 -0.45 -3.20
N GLY A 22 -13.84 -0.60 -1.89
CA GLY A 22 -15.02 -0.11 -1.16
C GLY A 22 -15.23 1.41 -1.02
N ASN A 23 -14.84 2.24 -1.99
CA ASN A 23 -15.21 3.66 -2.10
C ASN A 23 -15.87 3.96 -3.46
N ASP A 24 -16.61 2.99 -3.98
CA ASP A 24 -17.24 3.10 -5.29
C ASP A 24 -18.37 4.13 -5.27
N THR A 25 -18.23 5.20 -6.06
CA THR A 25 -19.35 6.09 -6.36
C THR A 25 -20.12 5.47 -7.53
N MET A 26 -21.29 4.93 -7.25
CA MET A 26 -22.14 4.24 -8.23
C MET A 26 -23.45 5.00 -8.38
N ILE A 27 -23.69 5.62 -9.54
CA ILE A 27 -24.93 6.36 -9.82
C ILE A 27 -25.53 5.85 -11.14
N GLY A 28 -26.75 5.31 -11.08
CA GLY A 28 -27.51 4.83 -12.24
C GLY A 28 -27.85 3.33 -12.17
N ASN A 29 -28.42 2.79 -13.25
CA ASN A 29 -28.80 1.39 -13.36
C ASN A 29 -28.24 0.79 -14.65
N VAL A 30 -27.45 -0.28 -14.53
CA VAL A 30 -26.78 -0.98 -15.63
C VAL A 30 -27.54 -2.26 -16.04
N ALA A 31 -28.73 -2.49 -15.50
CA ALA A 31 -29.48 -3.74 -15.69
C ALA A 31 -29.88 -4.00 -17.15
N ASP A 32 -30.04 -2.94 -17.96
CA ASP A 32 -30.30 -3.05 -19.38
C ASP A 32 -29.03 -2.69 -20.13
N ASN A 33 -28.53 -3.61 -20.97
CA ASN A 33 -27.33 -3.44 -21.81
C ASN A 33 -27.48 -2.35 -22.91
N GLU A 34 -28.45 -1.46 -22.75
CA GLU A 34 -28.79 -0.37 -23.65
C GLU A 34 -28.32 0.94 -23.04
N GLY A 35 -27.06 1.29 -23.27
CA GLY A 35 -26.50 2.56 -22.79
C GLY A 35 -24.99 2.55 -22.60
N ILE A 36 -24.47 3.67 -22.12
CA ILE A 36 -23.04 3.88 -21.89
C ILE A 36 -22.76 4.20 -20.42
N ALA A 37 -21.69 3.62 -19.90
CA ALA A 37 -21.21 3.88 -18.54
C ALA A 37 -19.96 4.76 -18.58
N LEU A 38 -20.00 5.90 -17.90
CA LEU A 38 -18.91 6.88 -17.89
C LEU A 38 -18.18 6.91 -16.55
N GLY A 39 -16.86 7.09 -16.59
CA GLY A 39 -16.12 7.45 -15.40
C GLY A 39 -16.55 8.83 -14.88
N VAL A 40 -16.55 9.03 -13.56
CA VAL A 40 -16.98 10.27 -12.91
C VAL A 40 -16.20 11.49 -13.42
N GLY A 41 -14.93 11.32 -13.73
CA GLY A 41 -14.09 12.36 -14.30
C GLY A 41 -14.44 12.69 -15.75
N VAL A 42 -14.79 11.69 -16.57
CA VAL A 42 -15.28 11.89 -17.95
C VAL A 42 -16.61 12.63 -17.94
N ALA A 43 -17.54 12.21 -17.07
CA ALA A 43 -18.86 12.83 -16.94
C ALA A 43 -18.75 14.31 -16.52
N GLN A 44 -17.87 14.62 -15.56
CA GLN A 44 -17.60 15.99 -15.12
C GLN A 44 -16.99 16.87 -16.22
N GLU A 45 -16.06 16.32 -17.00
CA GLU A 45 -15.39 17.05 -18.08
C GLU A 45 -16.33 17.37 -19.24
N LEU A 46 -17.24 16.45 -19.54
CA LEU A 46 -18.28 16.64 -20.56
C LEU A 46 -19.50 17.40 -20.04
N GLY A 47 -19.64 17.58 -18.73
CA GLY A 47 -20.79 18.24 -18.10
C GLY A 47 -22.09 17.44 -18.21
N VAL A 48 -22.00 16.11 -18.26
CA VAL A 48 -23.14 15.19 -18.45
C VAL A 48 -23.47 14.41 -17.18
N SER A 49 -24.73 14.02 -17.05
CA SER A 49 -25.29 13.23 -15.96
C SER A 49 -26.04 12.00 -16.49
N VAL A 50 -26.46 11.11 -15.58
CA VAL A 50 -27.31 9.97 -15.96
C VAL A 50 -28.61 10.47 -16.60
N GLY A 51 -28.95 9.92 -17.77
CA GLY A 51 -30.07 10.32 -18.62
C GLY A 51 -29.70 11.28 -19.77
N ASP A 52 -28.47 11.81 -19.78
CA ASP A 52 -27.99 12.62 -20.90
C ASP A 52 -27.49 11.74 -22.05
N VAL A 53 -27.36 12.31 -23.24
CA VAL A 53 -26.87 11.61 -24.44
C VAL A 53 -25.44 12.06 -24.76
N VAL A 54 -24.57 11.10 -25.03
CA VAL A 54 -23.19 11.34 -25.49
C VAL A 54 -22.94 10.69 -26.84
N THR A 55 -22.22 11.41 -27.70
CA THR A 55 -21.86 10.93 -29.03
C THR A 55 -20.46 10.32 -29.01
N LEU A 56 -20.36 9.03 -29.36
CA LEU A 56 -19.08 8.37 -29.58
C LEU A 56 -18.67 8.46 -31.05
N ILE A 57 -17.41 8.81 -31.30
CA ILE A 57 -16.82 8.93 -32.63
C ILE A 57 -15.63 7.97 -32.73
N SER A 58 -15.70 6.99 -33.64
CA SER A 58 -14.57 6.14 -34.02
C SER A 58 -14.02 6.61 -35.36
N PRO A 59 -12.77 7.11 -35.43
CA PRO A 59 -12.12 7.47 -36.68
C PRO A 59 -11.87 6.29 -37.62
N GLN A 60 -11.82 5.08 -37.06
CA GLN A 60 -11.51 3.82 -37.77
C GLN A 60 -12.80 3.06 -38.11
N GLY A 61 -13.81 3.78 -38.62
CA GLY A 61 -15.07 3.17 -39.04
C GLY A 61 -14.96 2.37 -40.33
N MET A 62 -16.06 2.25 -41.08
CA MET A 62 -16.08 1.38 -42.28
C MET A 62 -15.11 1.88 -43.36
N GLU A 63 -14.35 0.95 -43.92
CA GLU A 63 -13.54 1.20 -45.11
C GLU A 63 -14.45 1.29 -46.34
N THR A 64 -14.44 2.45 -47.01
CA THR A 64 -15.14 2.64 -48.28
C THR A 64 -14.14 2.89 -49.40
N PRO A 65 -14.51 2.70 -50.68
CA PRO A 65 -13.65 3.04 -51.82
C PRO A 65 -13.19 4.50 -51.88
N PHE A 66 -13.81 5.38 -51.06
CA PHE A 66 -13.50 6.80 -50.95
C PHE A 66 -12.73 7.16 -49.66
N GLY A 67 -12.31 6.17 -48.87
CA GLY A 67 -11.60 6.34 -47.60
C GLY A 67 -12.36 5.75 -46.40
N THR A 68 -11.75 5.80 -45.22
CA THR A 68 -12.37 5.35 -43.97
C THR A 68 -13.40 6.38 -43.50
N GLN A 69 -14.66 5.99 -43.44
CA GLN A 69 -15.71 6.85 -42.91
C GLN A 69 -15.75 6.70 -41.38
N PRO A 70 -15.64 7.78 -40.59
CA PRO A 70 -15.75 7.69 -39.15
C PRO A 70 -17.16 7.24 -38.76
N ARG A 71 -17.26 6.37 -37.76
CA ARG A 71 -18.53 5.93 -37.22
C ARG A 71 -18.92 6.80 -36.03
N ILE A 72 -20.15 7.31 -36.06
CA ILE A 72 -20.70 8.23 -35.08
C ILE A 72 -22.00 7.64 -34.57
N VAL A 73 -22.10 7.36 -33.26
CA VAL A 73 -23.29 6.78 -32.63
C VAL A 73 -23.55 7.48 -31.31
N ASP A 74 -24.83 7.79 -31.07
CA ASP A 74 -25.31 8.40 -29.84
C ASP A 74 -25.71 7.32 -28.83
N TYR A 75 -25.28 7.48 -27.58
CA TYR A 75 -25.61 6.59 -26.47
C TYR A 75 -26.16 7.39 -25.29
N GLU A 76 -27.20 6.88 -24.64
CA GLU A 76 -27.70 7.43 -23.37
C GLU A 76 -26.80 6.99 -22.21
N VAL A 77 -26.43 7.95 -21.35
CA VAL A 77 -25.63 7.72 -20.14
C VAL A 77 -26.52 7.09 -19.10
N VAL A 78 -26.42 5.78 -18.94
CA VAL A 78 -27.23 5.02 -17.96
C VAL A 78 -26.53 4.87 -16.62
N TYR A 79 -25.21 5.12 -16.58
CA TYR A 79 -24.40 4.90 -15.40
C TYR A 79 -23.15 5.78 -15.33
N VAL A 80 -22.84 6.26 -14.13
CA VAL A 80 -21.59 6.95 -13.81
C VAL A 80 -20.90 6.22 -12.67
N PHE A 81 -19.63 5.85 -12.86
CA PHE A 81 -18.82 5.11 -11.89
C PHE A 81 -17.59 5.91 -11.44
N GLY A 82 -17.17 5.73 -10.20
CA GLY A 82 -15.90 6.23 -9.69
C GLY A 82 -15.19 5.18 -8.85
N VAL A 83 -13.96 4.83 -9.20
CA VAL A 83 -13.14 3.82 -8.52
C VAL A 83 -12.00 4.40 -7.68
N GLY A 84 -11.84 5.72 -7.70
CA GLY A 84 -10.76 6.40 -6.97
C GLY A 84 -9.38 6.21 -7.61
N ARG A 85 -9.34 5.79 -8.88
CA ARG A 85 -8.13 5.72 -9.70
C ARG A 85 -8.23 6.72 -10.84
N TYR A 86 -7.37 7.72 -10.81
CA TYR A 86 -7.46 8.89 -11.68
C TYR A 86 -7.51 8.54 -13.19
N ASP A 87 -6.68 7.59 -13.63
CA ASP A 87 -6.63 7.18 -15.03
C ASP A 87 -7.89 6.42 -15.47
N ILE A 88 -8.57 5.71 -14.58
CA ILE A 88 -9.81 5.00 -14.91
C ILE A 88 -10.97 5.98 -14.94
N ASP A 89 -11.11 6.80 -13.90
CA ASP A 89 -12.25 7.70 -13.72
C ASP A 89 -12.31 8.81 -14.78
N ARG A 90 -11.17 9.21 -15.34
CA ARG A 90 -11.08 10.34 -16.29
C ARG A 90 -10.85 9.96 -17.75
N THR A 91 -10.59 8.70 -18.08
CA THR A 91 -10.29 8.30 -19.47
C THR A 91 -11.10 7.13 -19.99
N ARG A 92 -11.82 6.40 -19.13
CA ARG A 92 -12.51 5.17 -19.54
C ARG A 92 -14.01 5.32 -19.61
N VAL A 93 -14.57 4.58 -20.56
CA VAL A 93 -15.99 4.46 -20.85
C VAL A 93 -16.27 2.99 -21.15
N TYR A 94 -17.40 2.47 -20.66
CA TYR A 94 -17.80 1.08 -20.87
C TYR A 94 -19.12 1.00 -21.64
N LEU A 95 -19.19 0.00 -22.52
CA LEU A 95 -20.33 -0.35 -23.36
C LEU A 95 -20.59 -1.85 -23.19
N GLY A 96 -21.82 -2.29 -23.45
CA GLY A 96 -22.12 -3.72 -23.61
C GLY A 96 -21.30 -4.33 -24.76
N LEU A 97 -20.93 -5.61 -24.64
CA LEU A 97 -20.05 -6.26 -25.62
C LEU A 97 -20.64 -6.23 -27.04
N GLU A 98 -21.93 -6.53 -27.19
CA GLU A 98 -22.61 -6.54 -28.49
C GLU A 98 -22.65 -5.15 -29.13
N ALA A 99 -22.96 -4.12 -28.32
CA ALA A 99 -22.93 -2.71 -28.77
C ALA A 99 -21.53 -2.29 -29.19
N ALA A 100 -20.49 -2.69 -28.44
CA ALA A 100 -19.10 -2.44 -28.78
C ALA A 100 -18.69 -3.18 -30.07
N GLN A 101 -19.05 -4.46 -30.24
CA GLN A 101 -18.76 -5.23 -31.44
C GLN A 101 -19.40 -4.59 -32.68
N SER A 102 -20.66 -4.18 -32.58
CA SER A 102 -21.35 -3.46 -33.65
C SER A 102 -20.69 -2.11 -33.95
N PHE A 103 -20.34 -1.34 -32.92
CA PHE A 103 -19.71 -0.03 -33.07
C PHE A 103 -18.29 -0.09 -33.66
N PHE A 104 -17.52 -1.16 -33.41
CA PHE A 104 -16.17 -1.34 -33.96
C PHE A 104 -16.10 -2.23 -35.20
N ASP A 105 -17.23 -2.69 -35.72
CA ASP A 105 -17.31 -3.58 -36.89
C ASP A 105 -16.52 -4.90 -36.68
N ARG A 106 -16.70 -5.50 -35.50
CA ARG A 106 -15.99 -6.70 -35.03
C ARG A 106 -16.96 -7.76 -34.50
N GLU A 107 -17.98 -8.06 -35.30
CA GLU A 107 -18.98 -9.07 -34.95
C GLU A 107 -18.32 -10.44 -34.67
N GLY A 108 -18.67 -11.05 -33.53
CA GLY A 108 -18.14 -12.35 -33.12
C GLY A 108 -16.67 -12.36 -32.69
N GLY A 109 -16.00 -11.20 -32.64
CA GLY A 109 -14.61 -11.04 -32.21
C GLY A 109 -14.47 -10.26 -30.90
N ALA A 110 -13.39 -10.52 -30.17
CA ALA A 110 -12.95 -9.71 -29.03
C ALA A 110 -11.44 -9.47 -29.16
N ASP A 111 -10.97 -8.26 -28.84
CA ASP A 111 -9.53 -7.95 -28.89
C ASP A 111 -8.78 -8.56 -27.71
N GLU A 112 -9.42 -8.54 -26.54
CA GLU A 112 -8.85 -9.01 -25.29
C GLU A 112 -9.94 -9.74 -24.50
N ILE A 113 -9.58 -10.91 -23.97
CA ILE A 113 -10.40 -11.68 -23.04
C ILE A 113 -9.73 -11.58 -21.69
N ALA A 114 -10.37 -10.87 -20.77
CA ALA A 114 -9.85 -10.72 -19.42
C ALA A 114 -10.45 -11.81 -18.51
N VAL A 115 -9.55 -12.54 -17.86
CA VAL A 115 -9.86 -13.68 -16.99
C VAL A 115 -9.55 -13.28 -15.55
N THR A 116 -10.57 -13.29 -14.69
CA THR A 116 -10.43 -12.97 -13.27
C THR A 116 -10.18 -14.25 -12.48
N VAL A 117 -9.08 -14.28 -11.73
CA VAL A 117 -8.72 -15.40 -10.85
C VAL A 117 -9.17 -15.08 -9.42
N ALA A 118 -9.72 -16.06 -8.71
CA ALA A 118 -10.18 -15.88 -7.33
C ALA A 118 -9.04 -15.51 -6.36
N ASP A 119 -7.85 -16.06 -6.59
CA ASP A 119 -6.63 -15.75 -5.83
C ASP A 119 -5.56 -15.16 -6.76
N PRO A 120 -5.24 -13.86 -6.64
CA PRO A 120 -4.24 -13.20 -7.46
C PRO A 120 -2.83 -13.79 -7.34
N SER A 121 -2.53 -14.53 -6.26
CA SER A 121 -1.22 -15.15 -6.05
C SER A 121 -0.97 -16.37 -6.95
N GLN A 122 -2.04 -17.01 -7.46
CA GLN A 122 -1.97 -18.22 -8.29
C GLN A 122 -1.83 -17.94 -9.79
N VAL A 123 -1.74 -16.66 -10.18
CA VAL A 123 -1.70 -16.25 -11.59
C VAL A 123 -0.51 -16.86 -12.34
N ASP A 124 0.64 -17.04 -11.69
CA ASP A 124 1.81 -17.67 -12.30
C ASP A 124 1.60 -19.16 -12.58
N GLU A 125 0.92 -19.86 -11.67
CA GLU A 125 0.64 -21.30 -11.79
C GLU A 125 -0.37 -21.57 -12.91
N LEU A 126 -1.37 -20.70 -13.04
CA LEU A 126 -2.41 -20.80 -14.07
C LEU A 126 -1.93 -20.36 -15.46
N ARG A 127 -0.82 -19.61 -15.55
CA ARG A 127 -0.31 -19.03 -16.79
C ARG A 127 -0.08 -20.09 -17.88
N ALA A 128 0.52 -21.23 -17.53
CA ALA A 128 0.81 -22.29 -18.48
C ALA A 128 -0.46 -22.93 -19.05
N GLY A 129 -1.46 -23.17 -18.20
CA GLY A 129 -2.76 -23.71 -18.62
C GLY A 129 -3.54 -22.75 -19.50
N LEU A 130 -3.54 -21.46 -19.15
CA LEU A 130 -4.19 -20.43 -19.94
C LEU A 130 -3.50 -20.22 -21.30
N LEU A 131 -2.16 -20.26 -21.36
CA LEU A 131 -1.42 -20.16 -22.63
C LEU A 131 -1.78 -21.33 -23.56
N ALA A 132 -1.87 -22.54 -23.00
CA ALA A 132 -2.29 -23.72 -23.76
C ALA A 132 -3.74 -23.58 -24.28
N ALA A 133 -4.63 -22.99 -23.49
CA ALA A 133 -6.02 -22.75 -23.90
C ALA A 133 -6.16 -21.61 -24.94
N ALA A 134 -5.31 -20.59 -24.89
CA ALA A 134 -5.31 -19.47 -25.81
C ALA A 134 -4.75 -19.84 -27.21
N GLY A 135 -3.98 -20.92 -27.31
CA GLY A 135 -3.39 -21.42 -28.54
C GLY A 135 -2.21 -20.57 -29.05
N ASP A 136 -1.65 -20.95 -30.19
CA ASP A 136 -0.38 -20.40 -30.73
C ASP A 136 -0.41 -18.90 -31.11
N ARG A 137 -1.60 -18.30 -31.15
CA ARG A 137 -1.80 -16.88 -31.51
C ARG A 137 -2.13 -16.00 -30.32
N GLY A 138 -2.37 -16.58 -29.14
CA GLY A 138 -2.70 -15.84 -27.93
C GLY A 138 -1.46 -15.38 -27.18
N ALA A 139 -1.44 -14.12 -26.76
CA ALA A 139 -0.48 -13.62 -25.78
C ALA A 139 -1.20 -13.45 -24.45
N ILE A 140 -0.56 -13.87 -23.35
CA ILE A 140 -1.08 -13.63 -22.00
C ILE A 140 -0.34 -12.46 -21.40
N TRP A 141 -1.13 -11.47 -21.00
CA TRP A 141 -0.67 -10.31 -20.25
C TRP A 141 -1.30 -10.36 -18.85
N THR A 142 -0.47 -10.45 -17.81
CA THR A 142 -0.96 -10.53 -16.43
C THR A 142 -0.96 -9.16 -15.76
N TRP A 143 -1.69 -9.03 -14.64
CA TRP A 143 -1.64 -7.83 -13.82
C TRP A 143 -0.23 -7.50 -13.31
N ARG A 144 0.63 -8.53 -13.14
CA ARG A 144 2.05 -8.36 -12.78
C ARG A 144 2.88 -7.84 -13.94
N ASP A 145 2.61 -8.26 -15.17
CA ASP A 145 3.30 -7.72 -16.35
C ASP A 145 2.91 -6.25 -16.57
N ALA A 146 1.62 -5.92 -16.40
CA ALA A 146 1.10 -4.56 -16.50
C ALA A 146 1.66 -3.63 -15.41
N SER A 147 1.87 -4.16 -14.20
CA SER A 147 2.25 -3.38 -13.02
C SER A 147 3.67 -3.67 -12.55
N GLY A 148 4.48 -4.40 -13.32
CA GLY A 148 5.77 -4.93 -12.85
C GLY A 148 6.71 -3.85 -12.35
N SER A 149 6.84 -2.75 -13.08
CA SER A 149 7.64 -1.60 -12.66
C SER A 149 7.11 -0.90 -11.40
N PHE A 150 5.79 -0.87 -11.21
CA PHE A 150 5.16 -0.30 -10.02
C PHE A 150 5.33 -1.23 -8.80
N LEU A 151 5.14 -2.55 -8.99
CA LEU A 151 5.33 -3.54 -7.94
C LEU A 151 6.80 -3.65 -7.53
N ASP A 152 7.72 -3.61 -8.49
CA ASP A 152 9.17 -3.55 -8.25
C ASP A 152 9.52 -2.27 -7.49
N ALA A 153 8.92 -1.12 -7.85
CA ALA A 153 9.10 0.12 -7.12
C ALA A 153 8.60 0.02 -5.67
N LEU A 154 7.46 -0.63 -5.42
CA LEU A 154 6.94 -0.87 -4.07
C LEU A 154 7.85 -1.80 -3.25
N ASP A 155 8.46 -2.81 -3.89
CA ASP A 155 9.42 -3.69 -3.23
C ASP A 155 10.74 -2.98 -2.90
N VAL A 156 11.24 -2.16 -3.82
CA VAL A 156 12.39 -1.29 -3.57
C VAL A 156 12.09 -0.32 -2.43
N GLU A 157 10.91 0.32 -2.43
CA GLU A 157 10.47 1.22 -1.36
C GLU A 157 10.45 0.50 -0.01
N ARG A 158 9.85 -0.70 0.08
CA ARG A 158 9.85 -1.50 1.31
C ARG A 158 11.27 -1.79 1.82
N ARG A 159 12.20 -2.12 0.93
CA ARG A 159 13.61 -2.36 1.31
C ARG A 159 14.29 -1.09 1.80
N VAL A 160 14.08 0.05 1.13
CA VAL A 160 14.63 1.34 1.54
C VAL A 160 14.06 1.75 2.91
N MET A 161 12.75 1.58 3.13
CA MET A 161 12.11 1.84 4.42
C MET A 161 12.69 0.96 5.53
N PHE A 162 12.96 -0.32 5.26
CA PHE A 162 13.62 -1.20 6.22
C PHE A 162 15.04 -0.70 6.58
N ILE A 163 15.83 -0.27 5.59
CA ILE A 163 17.19 0.28 5.83
C ILE A 163 17.11 1.54 6.70
N ILE A 164 16.23 2.49 6.35
CA ILE A 164 16.06 3.73 7.13
C ILE A 164 15.65 3.41 8.56
N LEU A 165 14.64 2.53 8.75
CA LEU A 165 14.17 2.12 10.07
C LEU A 165 15.30 1.47 10.87
N SER A 166 16.10 0.60 10.24
CA SER A 166 17.24 -0.06 10.90
C SER A 166 18.30 0.94 11.37
N LEU A 167 18.55 2.00 10.61
CA LEU A 167 19.51 3.05 10.97
C LEU A 167 19.01 3.89 12.15
N VAL A 168 17.73 4.26 12.16
CA VAL A 168 17.11 4.98 13.28
C VAL A 168 17.18 4.16 14.56
N VAL A 169 16.87 2.86 14.46
CA VAL A 169 16.96 1.93 15.58
C VAL A 169 18.41 1.79 16.08
N LEU A 170 19.39 1.74 15.18
CA LEU A 170 20.81 1.70 15.54
C LEU A 170 21.25 2.96 16.31
N ILE A 171 20.81 4.15 15.87
CA ILE A 171 21.11 5.42 16.57
C ILE A 171 20.47 5.42 17.96
N ALA A 172 19.20 5.01 18.06
CA ALA A 172 18.49 4.90 19.34
C ALA A 172 19.18 3.90 20.30
N ALA A 173 19.64 2.76 19.77
CA ALA A 173 20.40 1.77 20.51
C ALA A 173 21.69 2.33 21.10
N MET A 174 22.45 3.09 20.31
CA MET A 174 23.69 3.71 20.72
C MET A 174 23.48 4.71 21.87
N ASN A 175 22.35 5.43 21.87
CA ASN A 175 21.97 6.33 22.96
C ASN A 175 21.68 5.56 24.25
N ILE A 176 20.96 4.43 24.19
CA ILE A 176 20.70 3.58 25.36
C ILE A 176 22.00 3.01 25.92
N ILE A 177 22.90 2.51 25.06
CA ILE A 177 24.21 1.99 25.47
C ILE A 177 25.00 3.08 26.20
N SER A 178 25.11 4.26 25.60
CA SER A 178 25.86 5.39 26.14
C SER A 178 25.30 5.82 27.51
N GLY A 179 23.97 5.91 27.63
CA GLY A 179 23.29 6.22 28.88
C GLY A 179 23.54 5.18 29.97
N LEU A 180 23.44 3.88 29.66
CA LEU A 180 23.69 2.81 30.62
C LEU A 180 25.14 2.75 31.07
N VAL A 181 26.09 2.88 30.13
CA VAL A 181 27.52 2.91 30.45
C VAL A 181 27.83 4.10 31.36
N MET A 182 27.26 5.27 31.09
CA MET A 182 27.39 6.45 31.94
C MET A 182 26.79 6.21 33.33
N LEU A 183 25.62 5.59 33.42
CA LEU A 183 24.96 5.27 34.69
C LEU A 183 25.82 4.32 35.54
N VAL A 184 26.39 3.29 34.92
CA VAL A 184 27.32 2.35 35.58
C VAL A 184 28.55 3.08 36.11
N LYS A 185 29.16 3.96 35.29
CA LYS A 185 30.32 4.75 35.71
C LYS A 185 30.00 5.66 36.89
N ASN A 186 28.88 6.38 36.84
CA ASN A 186 28.46 7.29 37.92
C ASN A 186 28.09 6.54 39.21
N LYS A 187 27.65 5.28 39.11
CA LYS A 187 27.27 4.44 40.25
C LYS A 187 28.33 3.44 40.70
N GLY A 188 29.58 3.57 40.22
CA GLY A 188 30.67 2.65 40.53
C GLY A 188 30.91 2.42 42.04
N ARG A 189 30.89 3.49 42.85
CA ARG A 189 31.04 3.39 44.32
C ARG A 189 29.91 2.59 44.97
N ASP A 190 28.66 2.87 44.59
CA ASP A 190 27.48 2.20 45.12
C ASP A 190 27.51 0.69 44.77
N ILE A 191 27.98 0.35 43.56
CA ILE A 191 28.22 -1.04 43.13
C ILE A 191 29.31 -1.69 43.99
N GLY A 192 30.41 -0.97 44.27
CA GLY A 192 31.50 -1.45 45.12
C GLY A 192 31.04 -1.77 46.55
N ILE A 193 30.23 -0.90 47.15
CA ILE A 193 29.65 -1.11 48.49
C ILE A 193 28.68 -2.31 48.49
N LEU A 194 27.83 -2.44 47.48
CA LEU A 194 26.94 -3.60 47.34
C LEU A 194 27.73 -4.91 47.20
N ARG A 195 28.85 -4.89 46.47
CA ARG A 195 29.74 -6.04 46.33
C ARG A 195 30.45 -6.42 47.63
N THR A 196 30.84 -5.47 48.45
CA THR A 196 31.45 -5.78 49.76
C THR A 196 30.43 -6.29 50.77
N MET A 197 29.14 -5.91 50.63
CA MET A 197 28.03 -6.49 51.40
C MET A 197 27.57 -7.88 50.90
N GLY A 198 28.22 -8.44 49.88
CA GLY A 198 27.98 -9.81 49.42
C GLY A 198 27.10 -9.96 48.17
N LEU A 199 26.75 -8.87 47.46
CA LEU A 199 26.07 -9.02 46.17
C LEU A 199 27.01 -9.68 45.14
N THR A 200 26.46 -10.68 44.46
CA THR A 200 27.14 -11.34 43.33
C THR A 200 27.12 -10.46 42.08
N SER A 201 28.10 -10.63 41.20
CA SER A 201 28.14 -9.98 39.88
C SER A 201 26.89 -10.26 39.06
N GLY A 202 26.27 -11.44 39.23
CA GLY A 202 25.01 -11.79 38.56
C GLY A 202 23.82 -10.93 39.00
N SER A 203 23.72 -10.63 40.30
CA SER A 203 22.68 -9.73 40.82
C SER A 203 22.83 -8.31 40.29
N ILE A 204 24.07 -7.80 40.22
CA ILE A 204 24.37 -6.48 39.64
C ILE A 204 23.98 -6.47 38.15
N MET A 205 24.36 -7.50 37.40
CA MET A 205 23.99 -7.63 35.98
C MET A 205 22.48 -7.57 35.78
N ARG A 206 21.69 -8.26 36.63
CA ARG A 206 20.23 -8.27 36.56
C ARG A 206 19.63 -6.89 36.81
N VAL A 207 20.14 -6.12 37.77
CA VAL A 207 19.65 -4.77 38.06
C VAL A 207 19.85 -3.85 36.84
N PHE A 208 21.04 -3.84 36.26
CA PHE A 208 21.32 -3.01 35.09
C PHE A 208 20.58 -3.48 33.84
N PHE A 209 20.40 -4.79 33.67
CA PHE A 209 19.55 -5.35 32.63
C PHE A 209 18.09 -4.93 32.80
N LEU A 210 17.53 -4.99 34.02
CA LEU A 210 16.17 -4.55 34.33
C LEU A 210 15.98 -3.05 34.08
N CYS A 211 16.96 -2.21 34.41
CA CYS A 211 16.90 -0.78 34.08
C CYS A 211 16.86 -0.55 32.56
N GLY A 212 17.75 -1.21 31.81
CA GLY A 212 17.78 -1.09 30.35
C GLY A 212 16.53 -1.65 29.68
N ALA A 213 16.09 -2.83 30.10
CA ALA A 213 14.86 -3.47 29.64
C ALA A 213 13.63 -2.62 29.99
N GLY A 214 13.58 -1.99 31.16
CA GLY A 214 12.51 -1.07 31.56
C GLY A 214 12.41 0.14 30.64
N ILE A 215 13.55 0.76 30.30
CA ILE A 215 13.59 1.86 29.32
C ILE A 215 13.09 1.38 27.95
N GLY A 216 13.55 0.21 27.50
CA GLY A 216 13.14 -0.41 26.24
C GLY A 216 11.65 -0.71 26.15
N VAL A 217 11.09 -1.32 27.20
CA VAL A 217 9.66 -1.65 27.30
C VAL A 217 8.81 -0.39 27.30
N THR A 218 9.14 0.58 28.15
CA THR A 218 8.37 1.83 28.25
C THR A 218 8.42 2.61 26.94
N GLY A 219 9.60 2.69 26.31
CA GLY A 219 9.77 3.30 24.99
C GLY A 219 8.97 2.57 23.89
N THR A 220 8.94 1.24 23.91
CA THR A 220 8.17 0.46 22.94
C THR A 220 6.67 0.67 23.13
N VAL A 221 6.17 0.64 24.37
CA VAL A 221 4.75 0.87 24.67
C VAL A 221 4.32 2.26 24.21
N LEU A 222 5.07 3.30 24.58
CA LEU A 222 4.78 4.67 24.15
C LEU A 222 4.88 4.82 22.62
N GLY A 223 5.90 4.22 22.01
CA GLY A 223 6.09 4.25 20.55
C GLY A 223 4.96 3.55 19.79
N VAL A 224 4.49 2.40 20.26
CA VAL A 224 3.35 1.68 19.66
C VAL A 224 2.07 2.50 19.80
N ILE A 225 1.80 3.07 20.97
CA ILE A 225 0.62 3.91 21.20
C ILE A 225 0.64 5.12 20.25
N LEU A 226 1.76 5.86 20.23
CA LEU A 226 1.91 7.03 19.36
C LEU A 226 1.85 6.66 17.88
N GLY A 227 2.47 5.56 17.48
CA GLY A 227 2.45 5.08 16.10
C GLY A 227 1.07 4.64 15.64
N CYS A 228 0.30 3.94 16.48
CA CYS A 228 -1.08 3.56 16.19
C CYS A 228 -1.99 4.79 16.11
N LEU A 229 -1.81 5.75 17.03
CA LEU A 229 -2.55 7.01 17.01
C LEU A 229 -2.28 7.79 15.73
N PHE A 230 -1.00 7.90 15.34
CA PHE A 230 -0.59 8.58 14.12
C PHE A 230 -1.16 7.90 12.86
N ALA A 231 -1.13 6.57 12.80
CA ALA A 231 -1.69 5.82 11.68
C ALA A 231 -3.23 5.93 11.58
N TYR A 232 -3.92 6.05 12.72
CA TYR A 232 -5.36 6.26 12.77
C TYR A 232 -5.75 7.66 12.28
N TYR A 233 -5.03 8.70 12.71
CA TYR A 233 -5.31 10.11 12.38
C TYR A 233 -4.55 10.62 11.14
N ILE A 234 -4.02 9.74 10.30
CA ILE A 234 -3.16 10.15 9.18
C ILE A 234 -3.90 11.05 8.19
N GLN A 235 -5.20 10.80 7.94
CA GLN A 235 -6.03 11.59 7.03
C GLN A 235 -6.27 13.00 7.58
N ASP A 236 -6.59 13.13 8.88
CA ASP A 236 -6.77 14.42 9.53
C ASP A 236 -5.47 15.24 9.55
N ILE A 237 -4.34 14.58 9.82
CA ILE A 237 -3.02 15.21 9.77
C ILE A 237 -2.72 15.72 8.36
N GLN A 238 -3.04 14.94 7.33
CA GLN A 238 -2.88 15.34 5.93
C GLN A 238 -3.74 16.57 5.61
N ALA A 239 -5.01 16.60 6.02
CA ALA A 239 -5.91 17.72 5.78
C ALA A 239 -5.39 19.03 6.43
N VAL A 240 -4.84 18.94 7.65
CA VAL A 240 -4.22 20.09 8.32
C VAL A 240 -2.97 20.57 7.57
N VAL A 241 -2.14 19.65 7.09
CA VAL A 241 -0.93 19.99 6.33
C VAL A 241 -1.29 20.65 4.99
N GLU A 242 -2.32 20.17 4.29
CA GLU A 242 -2.83 20.77 3.06
C GLU A 242 -3.38 22.17 3.30
N TRP A 243 -4.11 22.38 4.41
CA TRP A 243 -4.60 23.70 4.81
C TRP A 243 -3.46 24.70 5.08
N VAL A 244 -2.41 24.28 5.79
CA VAL A 244 -1.25 25.14 6.09
C VAL A 244 -0.40 25.42 4.85
N SER A 245 -0.24 24.43 3.97
CA SER A 245 0.63 24.54 2.80
C SER A 245 0.00 25.28 1.61
N GLY A 246 -1.28 25.67 1.71
CA GLY A 246 -1.98 26.50 0.71
C GLY A 246 -2.24 25.80 -0.63
N GLY A 247 -2.20 24.47 -0.67
CA GLY A 247 -2.37 23.67 -1.88
C GLY A 247 -2.45 22.17 -1.60
N SER A 248 -2.88 21.39 -2.59
CA SER A 248 -2.98 19.93 -2.49
C SER A 248 -1.58 19.30 -2.46
N VAL A 249 -1.07 19.01 -1.26
CA VAL A 249 0.19 18.26 -1.05
C VAL A 249 0.11 16.87 -1.68
N TRP A 250 -1.12 16.37 -1.82
CA TRP A 250 -1.48 15.20 -2.59
C TRP A 250 -1.86 15.60 -4.02
N ASN A 251 -1.05 15.23 -5.01
CA ASN A 251 -1.44 15.32 -6.42
C ASN A 251 -1.89 13.92 -6.91
N PRO A 252 -3.21 13.67 -7.07
CA PRO A 252 -3.75 12.42 -7.58
C PRO A 252 -3.23 12.05 -8.98
N GLU A 253 -2.81 13.04 -9.79
CA GLU A 253 -2.32 12.83 -11.15
C GLU A 253 -0.98 12.07 -11.17
N ILE A 254 -0.12 12.28 -10.18
CA ILE A 254 1.21 11.65 -10.10
C ILE A 254 1.14 10.33 -9.31
N ARG A 255 0.23 10.23 -8.34
CA ARG A 255 0.15 9.10 -7.40
C ARG A 255 -0.96 8.10 -7.69
N PHE A 256 -1.76 8.34 -8.74
CA PHE A 256 -2.85 7.48 -9.26
C PHE A 256 -4.00 7.15 -8.30
N LEU A 257 -3.85 7.40 -7.00
CA LEU A 257 -4.83 7.14 -5.95
C LEU A 257 -5.34 8.44 -5.35
N THR A 258 -6.65 8.53 -5.13
CA THR A 258 -7.30 9.70 -4.52
C THR A 258 -6.96 9.81 -3.02
N GLU A 259 -6.77 8.69 -2.32
CA GLU A 259 -6.41 8.64 -0.89
C GLU A 259 -5.48 7.44 -0.61
N ILE A 260 -4.61 7.54 0.41
CA ILE A 260 -3.91 6.36 0.95
C ILE A 260 -4.79 5.72 2.03
N PRO A 261 -5.38 4.53 1.80
CA PRO A 261 -6.08 3.84 2.86
C PRO A 261 -5.08 3.35 3.91
N SER A 262 -5.11 3.91 5.12
CA SER A 262 -4.31 3.41 6.24
C SER A 262 -4.97 2.18 6.86
N ARG A 263 -4.50 1.00 6.47
CA ARG A 263 -4.93 -0.27 7.10
C ARG A 263 -3.93 -0.68 8.18
N LEU A 264 -4.30 -0.48 9.43
CA LEU A 264 -3.50 -0.96 10.56
C LEU A 264 -3.61 -2.48 10.66
N ARG A 265 -2.53 -3.20 10.35
CA ARG A 265 -2.46 -4.65 10.49
C ARG A 265 -1.82 -4.97 11.84
N TRP A 266 -2.60 -5.51 12.76
CA TRP A 266 -2.12 -5.88 14.10
C TRP A 266 -0.93 -6.86 14.08
N GLY A 267 -0.86 -7.72 13.06
CA GLY A 267 0.30 -8.60 12.85
C GLY A 267 1.60 -7.83 12.64
N ASP A 268 1.57 -6.76 11.84
CA ASP A 268 2.74 -5.93 11.56
C ASP A 268 3.13 -5.12 12.80
N VAL A 269 2.15 -4.59 13.54
CA VAL A 269 2.38 -3.89 14.82
C VAL A 269 3.05 -4.82 15.83
N ALA A 270 2.53 -6.04 15.98
CA ALA A 270 3.09 -7.03 16.90
C ALA A 270 4.51 -7.47 16.49
N ALA A 271 4.76 -7.66 15.19
CA ALA A 271 6.09 -8.00 14.67
C ALA A 271 7.10 -6.88 14.94
N VAL A 272 6.75 -5.62 14.68
CA VAL A 272 7.61 -4.46 14.95
C VAL A 272 7.87 -4.28 16.45
N ALA A 273 6.83 -4.39 17.28
CA ALA A 273 6.97 -4.33 18.74
C ALA A 273 7.89 -5.45 19.27
N GLY A 274 7.72 -6.67 18.76
CA GLY A 274 8.55 -7.82 19.11
C GLY A 274 10.02 -7.62 18.71
N MET A 275 10.27 -7.14 17.48
CA MET A 275 11.63 -6.83 17.01
C MET A 275 12.28 -5.72 17.84
N ALA A 276 11.55 -4.64 18.15
CA ALA A 276 12.05 -3.54 18.97
C ALA A 276 12.43 -3.99 20.39
N LEU A 277 11.58 -4.78 21.04
CA LEU A 277 11.88 -5.35 22.36
C LEU A 277 13.06 -6.32 22.31
N GLY A 278 13.08 -7.22 21.33
CA GLY A 278 14.15 -8.19 21.15
C GLY A 278 15.50 -7.49 20.98
N LEU A 279 15.55 -6.47 20.12
CA LEU A 279 16.77 -5.70 19.92
C LEU A 279 17.18 -4.92 21.17
N SER A 280 16.23 -4.28 21.85
CA SER A 280 16.49 -3.55 23.11
C SER A 280 17.11 -4.45 24.18
N PHE A 281 16.61 -5.68 24.33
CA PHE A 281 17.16 -6.66 25.28
C PHE A 281 18.55 -7.16 24.87
N LEU A 282 18.80 -7.35 23.57
CA LEU A 282 20.14 -7.72 23.07
C LEU A 282 21.16 -6.60 23.32
N ILE A 283 20.78 -5.36 23.06
CA ILE A 283 21.63 -4.18 23.23
C ILE A 283 22.00 -3.96 24.70
N THR A 284 21.04 -4.11 25.61
CA THR A 284 21.22 -3.87 27.05
C THR A 284 22.09 -4.92 27.73
N LEU A 285 22.28 -6.10 27.12
CA LEU A 285 23.09 -7.16 27.68
C LEU A 285 24.59 -6.82 27.72
N ALA A 286 25.11 -6.10 26.71
CA ALA A 286 26.54 -5.75 26.64
C ALA A 286 26.97 -4.78 27.76
N PRO A 287 26.29 -3.64 28.01
CA PRO A 287 26.58 -2.77 29.15
C PRO A 287 26.40 -3.45 30.50
N ALA A 288 25.36 -4.28 30.66
CA ALA A 288 25.09 -4.98 31.91
C ALA A 288 26.23 -5.96 32.27
N ARG A 289 26.76 -6.69 31.27
CA ARG A 289 27.94 -7.54 31.45
C ARG A 289 29.18 -6.74 31.85
N ASN A 290 29.38 -5.57 31.24
CA ASN A 290 30.51 -4.70 31.60
C ASN A 290 30.41 -4.18 33.03
N ALA A 291 29.20 -3.81 33.49
CA ALA A 291 28.96 -3.40 34.88
C ALA A 291 29.27 -4.52 35.90
N ALA A 292 28.91 -5.75 35.59
CA ALA A 292 29.11 -6.91 36.46
C ALA A 292 30.60 -7.30 36.65
N ARG A 293 31.46 -6.88 35.71
CA ARG A 293 32.90 -7.13 35.70
C ARG A 293 33.73 -6.06 36.40
N LEU A 294 33.13 -4.97 36.88
CA LEU A 294 33.86 -3.95 37.64
C LEU A 294 34.44 -4.57 38.93
N SER A 295 35.74 -4.43 39.13
CA SER A 295 36.40 -4.89 40.34
C SER A 295 36.12 -3.91 41.50
N PRO A 296 35.82 -4.38 42.71
CA PRO A 296 35.58 -3.51 43.88
C PRO A 296 36.78 -2.62 44.22
N VAL A 297 37.99 -3.11 43.90
CA VAL A 297 39.26 -2.43 44.20
C VAL A 297 39.50 -1.26 43.24
N GLU A 298 39.16 -1.38 41.95
CA GLU A 298 39.26 -0.27 41.00
C GLU A 298 38.18 0.78 41.23
N ALA A 299 36.99 0.38 41.69
CA ALA A 299 35.89 1.31 41.99
C ALA A 299 36.16 2.23 43.18
N LEU A 300 37.07 1.84 44.09
CA LEU A 300 37.49 2.62 45.27
C LEU A 300 38.86 3.31 45.08
N ARG A 301 39.61 2.96 44.04
CA ARG A 301 40.97 3.46 43.77
C ARG A 301 41.01 4.62 42.77
N HIS A 302 39.91 4.90 42.07
CA HIS A 302 39.76 6.08 41.23
C HIS A 302 39.08 7.22 41.99
N GLU A 303 39.67 7.57 43.14
CA GLU A 303 40.07 8.93 43.50
C GLU A 303 41.52 8.88 43.99
#